data_AF-A0A7C6B7J8-F1
#
_entry.id   AF-A0A7C6B7J8-F1
#
_cell.length_a   1.000
_cell.length_b   1.000
_cell.length_c   1.000
_cell.angle_alpha   90.00
_cell.angle_beta   90.00
_cell.angle_gamma   90.00
#
_symmetry.space_group_name_H-M   'P 1'
#
loop_
_entity.id
_entity.type
_entity.pdbx_description
1 polymer ?
#
loop_
_entity_poly.entity_id
_entity_poly.type
_entity_poly.pdbx_seq_one_letter_code
_entity_poly.pdbx_strand_id
1 'polypeptide(L)'
;MLQPDVYEYLSSKDIQPKEKRLLVCKNDKEAQETCDTATFLKYQAFKLPDLRVSEGDDLRSFQTEIFELIESLYAYYHCEAKKLLIAPLRTLLLPLPKEAYFKSIEIEFAATLKMQELKEQLYHWGYSFVDIVTQKGEVSFRGDIIDIYPLGRDQAYRLSLFDEEVENIRRFDLDSQKSDKEELESISILPAFLAFEKEEYEALKARVEKSTLDTFVKDIDSLGFWYLNEFAENYLESFEALWVSDLKEELKEIYSLDKPLIHEESFQLKQIAKAAKTRALEVANPNAIIKSNEHKRITIIAKNESIVRGSELNSFENINFVYEDIIVNLISEAEVIISLNKPVKRKKVKKASIILDELKLGDYV
;
A
#
# COMPACT_ATOMS: atom_id res chain seq x y z
N MET A 1 -6.23 13.78 -18.07
CA MET A 1 -5.12 12.85 -17.80
C MET A 1 -3.93 13.70 -17.38
N LEU A 2 -3.42 13.50 -16.16
CA LEU A 2 -2.36 14.31 -15.56
C LEU A 2 -0.98 13.65 -15.67
N GLN A 3 -0.91 12.45 -16.25
CA GLN A 3 0.35 11.74 -16.51
C GLN A 3 1.42 12.61 -17.20
N PRO A 4 1.11 13.49 -18.17
CA PRO A 4 2.12 14.38 -18.75
C PRO A 4 2.73 15.35 -17.73
N ASP A 5 1.91 15.91 -16.83
CA ASP A 5 2.35 16.86 -15.80
C ASP A 5 3.34 16.17 -14.86
N VAL A 6 2.99 14.96 -14.39
CA VAL A 6 3.85 14.12 -13.54
C VAL A 6 5.13 13.73 -14.27
N TYR A 7 5.02 13.34 -15.55
CA TYR A 7 6.16 12.92 -16.36
C TYR A 7 7.19 14.03 -16.50
N GLU A 8 6.77 15.25 -16.87
CA GLU A 8 7.70 16.38 -17.00
C GLU A 8 8.27 16.81 -15.64
N TYR A 9 7.44 16.82 -14.61
CA TYR A 9 7.88 17.13 -13.25
C TYR A 9 9.00 16.17 -12.79
N LEU A 10 8.76 14.87 -12.85
CA LEU A 10 9.72 13.85 -12.39
C LEU A 10 10.94 13.70 -13.32
N SER A 11 10.80 14.00 -14.61
CA SER A 11 11.92 13.99 -15.57
C SER A 11 12.87 15.18 -15.37
N SER A 12 12.36 16.31 -14.88
CA SER A 12 13.15 17.53 -14.64
C SER A 12 13.81 17.58 -13.26
N LYS A 13 13.44 16.65 -12.36
CA LYS A 13 13.90 16.62 -10.98
C LYS A 13 14.77 15.40 -10.73
N ASP A 14 15.83 15.61 -9.95
CA ASP A 14 16.61 14.52 -9.39
C ASP A 14 16.38 14.40 -7.89
N ILE A 15 15.29 13.71 -7.53
CA ILE A 15 14.94 13.42 -6.13
C ILE A 15 16.00 12.50 -5.54
N GLN A 16 16.67 12.90 -4.47
CA GLN A 16 17.67 12.04 -3.83
C GLN A 16 16.97 10.95 -2.99
N PRO A 17 17.56 9.77 -2.77
CA PRO A 17 16.93 8.70 -1.98
C PRO A 17 16.44 9.10 -0.58
N LYS A 18 17.12 10.07 0.05
CA LYS A 18 16.80 10.58 1.40
C LYS A 18 15.74 11.68 1.41
N GLU A 19 15.33 12.17 0.24
CA GLU A 19 14.38 13.27 0.13
C GLU A 19 12.96 12.74 0.32
N LYS A 20 12.29 13.18 1.41
CA LYS A 20 10.91 12.80 1.73
C LYS A 20 9.94 13.56 0.82
N ARG A 21 9.69 13.03 -0.38
CA ARG A 21 8.77 13.62 -1.36
C ARG A 21 7.40 12.93 -1.33
N LEU A 22 6.33 13.72 -1.27
CA LEU A 22 4.94 13.25 -1.30
C LEU A 22 4.16 13.89 -2.45
N LEU A 23 3.54 13.08 -3.31
CA LEU A 23 2.57 13.55 -4.30
C LEU A 23 1.14 13.27 -3.83
N VAL A 24 0.38 14.33 -3.62
CA VAL A 24 -1.02 14.30 -3.20
C VAL A 24 -1.91 14.24 -4.43
N CYS A 25 -2.67 13.15 -4.52
CA CYS A 25 -3.55 12.86 -5.65
C CYS A 25 -5.02 12.97 -5.23
N LYS A 26 -5.90 13.30 -6.17
CA LYS A 26 -7.35 13.42 -5.92
C LYS A 26 -8.00 12.13 -5.43
N ASN A 27 -7.59 10.97 -5.96
CA ASN A 27 -8.18 9.66 -5.66
C ASN A 27 -7.24 8.51 -6.08
N ASP A 28 -7.64 7.26 -5.82
CA ASP A 28 -6.88 6.05 -6.18
C ASP A 28 -6.47 5.98 -7.66
N LYS A 29 -7.35 6.41 -8.58
CA LYS A 29 -7.06 6.36 -10.02
C LYS A 29 -5.90 7.28 -10.37
N GLU A 30 -5.93 8.52 -9.89
CA GLU A 30 -4.86 9.49 -10.12
C GLU A 30 -3.57 9.07 -9.42
N ALA A 31 -3.67 8.48 -8.22
CA ALA A 31 -2.53 7.91 -7.51
C ALA A 31 -1.88 6.75 -8.29
N GLN A 32 -2.68 5.87 -8.91
CA GLN A 32 -2.17 4.81 -9.77
C GLN A 32 -1.50 5.35 -11.04
N GLU A 33 -2.14 6.29 -11.75
CA GLU A 33 -1.57 6.93 -12.94
C GLU A 33 -0.23 7.63 -12.63
N THR A 34 -0.11 8.22 -11.44
CA THR A 34 1.12 8.86 -10.93
C THR A 34 2.18 7.81 -10.60
N CYS A 35 1.82 6.71 -9.95
CA CYS A 35 2.70 5.60 -9.63
C CYS A 35 3.28 4.93 -10.88
N ASP A 36 2.45 4.67 -11.89
CA ASP A 36 2.85 4.11 -13.17
C ASP A 36 3.86 5.02 -13.88
N THR A 37 3.61 6.33 -13.87
CA THR A 37 4.51 7.33 -14.47
C THR A 37 5.84 7.41 -13.74
N ALA A 38 5.83 7.38 -12.41
CA ALA A 38 7.04 7.38 -11.60
C ALA A 38 7.88 6.11 -11.81
N THR A 39 7.23 4.95 -11.85
CA THR A 39 7.86 3.64 -12.11
C THR A 39 8.50 3.59 -13.50
N PHE A 40 7.82 4.13 -14.52
CA PHE A 40 8.38 4.27 -15.86
C PHE A 40 9.71 5.06 -15.84
N LEU A 41 9.75 6.14 -15.05
CA LEU A 41 10.93 6.99 -14.84
C LEU A 41 11.93 6.42 -13.82
N LYS A 42 11.79 5.14 -13.44
CA LYS A 42 12.71 4.40 -12.55
C LYS A 42 12.76 4.91 -11.11
N TYR A 43 11.68 5.54 -10.64
CA TYR A 43 11.44 5.78 -9.23
C TYR A 43 10.82 4.54 -8.59
N GLN A 44 11.23 4.23 -7.35
CA GLN A 44 10.50 3.30 -6.48
C GLN A 44 9.27 4.04 -5.92
N ALA A 45 8.12 3.81 -6.53
CA ALA A 45 6.89 4.52 -6.19
C ALA A 45 6.06 3.72 -5.17
N PHE A 46 5.76 4.33 -4.03
CA PHE A 46 4.98 3.74 -2.95
C PHE A 46 3.63 4.44 -2.90
N LYS A 47 2.58 3.73 -3.31
CA LYS A 47 1.21 4.24 -3.33
C LYS A 47 0.51 3.88 -2.02
N LEU A 48 -0.04 4.86 -1.33
CA LEU A 48 -0.97 4.61 -0.22
C LEU A 48 -2.38 4.30 -0.75
N PRO A 49 -3.16 3.46 -0.06
CA PRO A 49 -4.53 3.16 -0.45
C PRO A 49 -5.42 4.39 -0.33
N ASP A 50 -6.58 4.40 -0.99
CA ASP A 50 -7.60 5.45 -0.88
C ASP A 50 -8.52 5.14 0.32
N LEU A 51 -8.09 5.56 1.51
CA LEU A 51 -8.75 5.29 2.78
C LEU A 51 -9.87 6.33 2.98
N ARG A 52 -11.11 5.92 2.72
CA ARG A 52 -12.29 6.80 2.73
C ARG A 52 -13.10 6.63 4.02
N VAL A 53 -12.49 7.04 5.11
CA VAL A 53 -13.11 7.04 6.44
C VAL A 53 -13.66 8.42 6.79
N SER A 54 -14.70 8.44 7.60
CA SER A 54 -15.23 9.61 8.30
C SER A 54 -14.99 9.48 9.81
N GLU A 55 -14.97 10.60 10.52
CA GLU A 55 -14.68 10.62 11.96
C GLU A 55 -15.59 9.63 12.72
N GLY A 56 -14.96 8.71 13.46
CA GLY A 56 -15.69 7.74 14.27
C GLY A 56 -16.06 6.44 13.55
N ASP A 57 -15.76 6.31 12.26
CA ASP A 57 -15.96 5.04 11.55
C ASP A 57 -15.19 3.89 12.23
N ASP A 58 -15.83 2.72 12.26
CA ASP A 58 -15.20 1.48 12.71
C ASP A 58 -14.22 0.96 11.64
N LEU A 59 -12.94 1.04 11.97
CA LEU A 59 -11.82 0.76 11.08
C LEU A 59 -11.70 -0.71 10.65
N ARG A 60 -12.40 -1.64 11.32
CA ARG A 60 -12.46 -3.05 10.90
C ARG A 60 -13.09 -3.20 9.52
N SER A 61 -13.96 -2.27 9.12
CA SER A 61 -14.53 -2.23 7.76
C SER A 61 -13.53 -1.83 6.67
N PHE A 62 -12.34 -1.35 7.07
CA PHE A 62 -11.28 -0.82 6.22
C PHE A 62 -9.95 -1.55 6.45
N GLN A 63 -9.99 -2.75 7.03
CA GLN A 63 -8.79 -3.51 7.39
C GLN A 63 -7.87 -3.77 6.19
N THR A 64 -8.45 -4.01 5.00
CA THR A 64 -7.68 -4.20 3.77
C THR A 64 -6.88 -2.94 3.43
N GLU A 65 -7.52 -1.77 3.44
CA GLU A 65 -6.85 -0.49 3.20
C GLU A 65 -5.84 -0.17 4.30
N ILE A 66 -6.10 -0.49 5.56
CA ILE A 66 -5.13 -0.27 6.64
C ILE A 66 -3.89 -1.16 6.46
N PHE A 67 -4.08 -2.43 6.09
CA PHE A 67 -2.97 -3.33 5.78
C PHE A 67 -2.18 -2.85 4.56
N GLU A 68 -2.85 -2.46 3.46
CA GLU A 68 -2.21 -1.85 2.29
C GLU A 68 -1.39 -0.60 2.68
N LEU A 69 -1.89 0.21 3.62
CA LEU A 69 -1.20 1.41 4.11
C LEU A 69 0.06 1.06 4.90
N ILE A 70 -0.03 0.12 5.85
CA ILE A 70 1.10 -0.31 6.68
C ILE A 70 2.18 -0.97 5.82
N GLU A 71 1.78 -1.86 4.90
CA GLU A 71 2.69 -2.53 3.95
C GLU A 71 3.43 -1.52 3.07
N SER A 72 2.71 -0.54 2.52
CA SER A 72 3.28 0.49 1.64
C SER A 72 4.24 1.42 2.38
N LEU A 73 3.89 1.84 3.60
CA LEU A 73 4.76 2.68 4.43
C LEU A 73 6.00 1.92 4.92
N TYR A 74 5.85 0.66 5.33
CA TYR A 74 6.99 -0.18 5.68
C TYR A 74 7.98 -0.26 4.51
N ALA A 75 7.49 -0.60 3.32
CA ALA A 75 8.31 -0.73 2.13
C ALA A 75 8.95 0.62 1.73
N TYR A 76 8.22 1.73 1.88
CA TYR A 76 8.76 3.07 1.66
C TYR A 76 9.92 3.38 2.60
N TYR A 77 9.77 3.13 3.90
CA TYR A 77 10.81 3.45 4.89
C TYR A 77 12.06 2.56 4.75
N HIS A 78 11.92 1.32 4.31
CA HIS A 78 13.04 0.38 4.09
C HIS A 78 13.68 0.47 2.71
N CYS A 79 13.17 1.34 1.83
CA CYS A 79 13.74 1.52 0.50
C CYS A 79 14.89 2.54 0.52
N GLU A 80 16.08 2.12 0.08
CA GLU A 80 17.27 2.98 -0.04
C GLU A 80 17.46 3.56 -1.46
N ALA A 81 16.61 3.17 -2.41
CA ALA A 81 16.65 3.67 -3.77
C ALA A 81 15.94 5.03 -3.91
N LYS A 82 16.04 5.64 -5.10
CA LYS A 82 15.27 6.83 -5.45
C LYS A 82 13.78 6.53 -5.34
N LYS A 83 13.13 7.03 -4.28
CA LYS A 83 11.76 6.69 -3.90
C LYS A 83 10.82 7.89 -3.90
N LEU A 84 9.52 7.60 -3.98
CA LEU A 84 8.46 8.60 -3.99
C LEU A 84 7.25 8.06 -3.24
N LEU A 85 6.70 8.83 -2.31
CA LEU A 85 5.41 8.51 -1.68
C LEU A 85 4.28 9.18 -2.47
N ILE A 86 3.20 8.44 -2.72
CA ILE A 86 2.04 8.91 -3.48
C ILE A 86 0.81 8.55 -2.68
N ALA A 87 -0.04 9.52 -2.37
CA ALA A 87 -1.22 9.28 -1.55
C ALA A 87 -2.46 9.97 -2.10
N PRO A 88 -3.61 9.28 -2.12
CA PRO A 88 -4.91 9.93 -2.28
C PRO A 88 -5.18 10.93 -1.16
N LEU A 89 -5.86 12.03 -1.50
CA LEU A 89 -6.24 13.10 -0.59
C LEU A 89 -6.94 12.57 0.67
N ARG A 90 -7.88 11.65 0.48
CA ARG A 90 -8.70 11.07 1.56
C ARG A 90 -7.87 10.39 2.66
N THR A 91 -6.74 9.79 2.30
CA THR A 91 -5.86 9.11 3.26
C THR A 91 -5.05 10.09 4.11
N LEU A 92 -4.71 11.25 3.55
CA LEU A 92 -3.96 12.31 4.24
C LEU A 92 -4.84 13.18 5.16
N LEU A 93 -6.13 12.86 5.26
CA LEU A 93 -7.05 13.46 6.22
C LEU A 93 -6.83 12.92 7.66
N LEU A 94 -6.11 11.81 7.77
CA LEU A 94 -5.63 11.25 9.03
C LEU A 94 -4.15 11.57 9.22
N PRO A 95 -3.70 11.79 10.48
CA PRO A 95 -2.28 11.71 10.78
C PRO A 95 -1.81 10.26 10.53
N LEU A 96 -0.64 10.12 9.90
CA LEU A 96 -0.11 8.81 9.52
C LEU A 96 1.02 8.39 10.47
N PRO A 97 1.23 7.07 10.68
CA PRO A 97 2.22 6.59 11.64
C PRO A 97 3.63 7.08 11.33
N LYS A 98 4.41 7.38 12.37
CA LYS A 98 5.81 7.79 12.21
C LYS A 98 6.70 6.62 11.76
N GLU A 99 7.80 6.96 11.09
CA GLU A 99 8.85 6.03 10.63
C GLU A 99 9.33 5.04 11.71
N ALA A 100 9.41 5.48 12.97
CA ALA A 100 9.90 4.67 14.09
C ALA A 100 9.07 3.40 14.37
N TYR A 101 7.82 3.34 13.91
CA TYR A 101 6.90 2.23 14.15
C TYR A 101 6.86 1.19 13.02
N PHE A 102 7.77 1.28 12.05
CA PHE A 102 7.88 0.34 10.95
C PHE A 102 9.06 -0.64 11.10
N LYS A 103 9.43 -1.05 12.31
CA LYS A 103 10.49 -2.05 12.51
C LYS A 103 10.05 -3.45 12.00
N SER A 104 11.00 -4.35 11.76
CA SER A 104 10.75 -5.78 11.55
C SER A 104 11.56 -6.65 12.52
N ILE A 105 11.12 -7.90 12.69
CA ILE A 105 11.89 -8.96 13.35
C ILE A 105 12.42 -9.88 12.25
N GLU A 106 13.73 -10.09 12.21
CA GLU A 106 14.32 -11.17 11.41
C GLU A 106 14.48 -12.41 12.30
N ILE A 107 13.99 -13.55 11.83
CA ILE A 107 14.19 -14.85 12.46
C ILE A 107 14.94 -15.74 11.48
N GLU A 108 16.11 -16.22 11.89
CA GLU A 108 16.99 -17.06 11.09
C GLU A 108 16.97 -18.51 11.59
N PHE A 109 17.30 -19.44 10.70
CA PHE A 109 17.61 -20.81 11.08
C PHE A 109 18.73 -20.85 12.14
N ALA A 110 18.61 -21.75 13.11
CA ALA A 110 19.50 -21.89 14.27
C ALA A 110 19.54 -20.67 15.22
N ALA A 111 18.66 -19.67 15.03
CA ALA A 111 18.53 -18.58 15.99
C ALA A 111 17.88 -19.06 17.29
N THR A 112 18.34 -18.51 18.42
CA THR A 112 17.65 -18.68 19.70
C THR A 112 16.42 -17.78 19.76
N LEU A 113 15.24 -18.37 19.89
CA LEU A 113 13.95 -17.72 19.89
C LEU A 113 13.19 -18.03 21.18
N LYS A 114 13.12 -17.05 22.08
CA LYS A 114 12.34 -17.16 23.30
C LYS A 114 10.86 -16.95 23.02
N MET A 115 10.10 -18.05 23.08
CA MET A 115 8.69 -18.10 22.72
C MET A 115 7.83 -17.04 23.41
N GLN A 116 8.05 -16.81 24.71
CA GLN A 116 7.24 -15.86 25.48
C GLN A 116 7.50 -14.40 25.08
N GLU A 117 8.75 -14.05 24.78
CA GLU A 117 9.13 -12.70 24.34
C GLU A 117 8.54 -12.43 22.94
N LEU A 118 8.62 -13.40 22.02
CA LEU A 118 8.00 -13.27 20.70
C LEU A 118 6.48 -13.12 20.80
N LYS A 119 5.79 -13.91 21.64
CA LYS A 119 4.34 -13.79 21.84
C LYS A 119 3.95 -12.40 22.32
N GLU A 120 4.64 -11.88 23.32
CA GLU A 120 4.38 -10.54 23.84
C GLU A 120 4.62 -9.46 22.77
N GLN A 121 5.71 -9.58 22.00
CA GLN A 121 5.99 -8.66 20.91
C GLN A 121 4.94 -8.70 19.79
N LEU A 122 4.55 -9.89 19.32
CA LEU A 122 3.52 -10.03 18.28
C LEU A 122 2.15 -9.51 18.73
N TYR A 123 1.80 -9.68 20.01
CA TYR A 123 0.59 -9.09 20.58
C TYR A 123 0.62 -7.56 20.51
N HIS A 124 1.71 -6.92 20.94
CA HIS A 124 1.86 -5.46 20.84
C HIS A 124 1.94 -4.96 19.40
N TRP A 125 2.40 -5.81 18.47
CA TRP A 125 2.45 -5.51 17.05
C TRP A 125 1.12 -5.74 16.32
N GLY A 126 0.06 -6.10 17.05
CA GLY A 126 -1.31 -6.20 16.54
C GLY A 126 -1.65 -7.55 15.89
N TYR A 127 -0.88 -8.61 16.13
CA TYR A 127 -1.22 -9.93 15.60
C TYR A 127 -2.41 -10.55 16.34
N SER A 128 -3.31 -11.17 15.56
CA SER A 128 -4.43 -11.95 16.08
C SER A 128 -3.96 -13.38 16.40
N PHE A 129 -4.13 -13.80 17.65
CA PHE A 129 -3.77 -15.13 18.11
C PHE A 129 -4.93 -16.10 17.85
N VAL A 130 -4.69 -17.10 16.99
CA VAL A 130 -5.71 -18.04 16.50
C VAL A 130 -5.24 -19.49 16.59
N ASP A 131 -6.19 -20.43 16.57
CA ASP A 131 -5.86 -21.86 16.55
C ASP A 131 -5.33 -22.33 15.19
N ILE A 132 -5.80 -21.70 14.11
CA ILE A 132 -5.45 -22.00 12.72
C ILE A 132 -5.31 -20.68 11.97
N VAL A 133 -4.15 -20.46 11.36
CA VAL A 133 -3.86 -19.28 10.54
C VAL A 133 -4.51 -19.44 9.17
N THR A 134 -5.27 -18.42 8.77
CA THR A 134 -6.04 -18.34 7.53
C THR A 134 -5.89 -16.99 6.81
N GLN A 135 -5.52 -15.93 7.53
CA GLN A 135 -5.42 -14.56 7.00
C GLN A 135 -4.14 -13.86 7.44
N LYS A 136 -3.76 -12.81 6.73
CA LYS A 136 -2.64 -11.93 7.10
C LYS A 136 -2.89 -11.30 8.48
N GLY A 137 -1.83 -11.13 9.25
CA GLY A 137 -1.91 -10.58 10.62
C GLY A 137 -2.33 -11.62 11.67
N GLU A 138 -2.43 -12.90 11.31
CA GLU A 138 -2.72 -13.99 12.25
C GLU A 138 -1.46 -14.76 12.63
N VAL A 139 -1.45 -15.28 13.86
CA VAL A 139 -0.41 -16.15 14.40
C VAL A 139 -1.01 -17.28 15.24
N SER A 140 -0.43 -18.47 15.17
CA SER A 140 -0.78 -19.62 16.00
C SER A 140 0.48 -20.21 16.64
N PHE A 141 0.34 -20.65 17.89
CA PHE A 141 1.40 -21.28 18.66
C PHE A 141 0.93 -22.63 19.17
N ARG A 142 1.59 -23.71 18.71
CA ARG A 142 1.23 -25.09 19.07
C ARG A 142 2.48 -25.86 19.49
N GLY A 143 2.75 -25.87 20.79
CA GLY A 143 3.98 -26.46 21.34
C GLY A 143 5.21 -25.71 20.82
N ASP A 144 6.01 -26.43 20.05
CA ASP A 144 7.23 -25.99 19.38
C ASP A 144 6.99 -25.45 17.95
N ILE A 145 5.73 -25.40 17.49
CA ILE A 145 5.37 -24.91 16.16
C ILE A 145 4.77 -23.50 16.25
N ILE A 146 5.23 -22.62 15.38
CA ILE A 146 4.67 -21.28 15.17
C ILE A 146 4.20 -21.18 13.72
N ASP A 147 2.89 -20.98 13.52
CA ASP A 147 2.35 -20.59 12.22
C ASP A 147 2.09 -19.09 12.24
N ILE A 148 2.56 -18.37 11.22
CA ILE A 148 2.37 -16.93 11.13
C ILE A 148 2.13 -16.51 9.69
N TYR A 149 1.21 -15.57 9.48
CA TYR A 149 1.07 -14.91 8.18
C TYR A 149 1.36 -13.40 8.31
N PRO A 150 2.63 -13.00 8.08
CA PRO A 150 3.02 -11.59 8.22
C PRO A 150 2.41 -10.68 7.15
N LEU A 151 2.24 -9.40 7.49
CA LEU A 151 2.01 -8.36 6.50
C LEU A 151 3.20 -8.24 5.53
N GLY A 152 2.93 -7.81 4.31
CA GLY A 152 3.94 -7.57 3.26
C GLY A 152 4.51 -8.84 2.63
N ARG A 153 4.00 -10.01 3.00
CA ARG A 153 4.38 -11.30 2.44
C ARG A 153 3.21 -11.92 1.68
N ASP A 154 3.54 -12.69 0.63
CA ASP A 154 2.54 -13.37 -0.21
C ASP A 154 2.16 -14.75 0.33
N GLN A 155 2.85 -15.24 1.36
CA GLN A 155 2.69 -16.58 1.91
C GLN A 155 2.82 -16.57 3.42
N ALA A 156 2.21 -17.56 4.07
CA ALA A 156 2.35 -17.84 5.48
C ALA A 156 3.53 -18.78 5.74
N TYR A 157 4.09 -18.70 6.95
CA TYR A 157 5.28 -19.42 7.37
C TYR A 157 5.01 -20.28 8.60
N ARG A 158 5.63 -21.46 8.62
CA ARG A 158 5.69 -22.36 9.76
C ARG A 158 7.14 -22.43 10.24
N LEU A 159 7.34 -22.14 11.51
CA LEU A 159 8.62 -22.34 12.20
C LEU A 159 8.45 -23.54 13.13
N SER A 160 9.42 -24.44 13.13
CA SER A 160 9.52 -25.50 14.15
C SER A 160 10.75 -25.26 15.00
N LEU A 161 10.60 -25.38 16.31
CA LEU A 161 11.68 -25.19 17.27
C LEU A 161 12.09 -26.53 17.91
N PHE A 162 13.31 -26.59 18.40
CA PHE A 162 13.76 -27.59 19.36
C PHE A 162 14.28 -26.85 20.59
N ASP A 163 13.60 -27.03 21.73
CA ASP A 163 13.74 -26.17 22.91
C ASP A 163 13.52 -24.67 22.56
N GLU A 164 14.59 -23.87 22.52
CA GLU A 164 14.56 -22.45 22.14
C GLU A 164 15.26 -22.18 20.80
N GLU A 165 15.67 -23.21 20.05
CA GLU A 165 16.38 -23.05 18.78
C GLU A 165 15.45 -23.29 17.59
N VAL A 166 15.51 -22.42 16.56
CA VAL A 166 14.74 -22.59 15.32
C VAL A 166 15.35 -23.67 14.45
N GLU A 167 14.69 -24.83 14.34
CA GLU A 167 15.16 -25.96 13.52
C GLU A 167 14.75 -25.86 12.05
N ASN A 168 13.56 -25.33 11.75
CA ASN A 168 13.15 -25.15 10.36
C ASN A 168 12.22 -23.97 10.20
N ILE A 169 12.31 -23.35 9.03
CA ILE A 169 11.39 -22.30 8.59
C ILE A 169 10.92 -22.70 7.20
N ARG A 170 9.60 -22.82 7.02
CA ARG A 170 8.99 -23.25 5.76
C ARG A 170 7.80 -22.39 5.43
N ARG A 171 7.52 -22.21 4.14
CA ARG A 171 6.19 -21.74 3.71
C ARG A 171 5.16 -22.83 3.98
N PHE A 172 3.90 -22.47 4.17
CA PHE A 172 2.83 -23.45 4.21
C PHE A 172 1.56 -22.95 3.52
N ASP A 173 0.80 -23.90 2.99
CA ASP A 173 -0.46 -23.65 2.29
C ASP A 173 -1.61 -23.52 3.29
N LEU A 174 -2.35 -22.41 3.22
CA LEU A 174 -3.43 -22.08 4.18
C LEU A 174 -4.64 -23.00 4.08
N ASP A 175 -4.91 -23.59 2.91
CA ASP A 175 -6.06 -24.46 2.70
C ASP A 175 -5.78 -25.89 3.22
N SER A 176 -4.64 -26.45 2.83
CA SER A 176 -4.24 -27.81 3.20
C SER A 176 -3.51 -27.89 4.53
N GLN A 177 -3.04 -26.75 5.08
CA GLN A 177 -2.27 -26.62 6.31
C GLN A 177 -0.94 -27.41 6.30
N LYS A 178 -0.43 -27.71 5.09
CA LYS A 178 0.81 -28.45 4.86
C LYS A 178 1.95 -27.50 4.53
N SER A 179 3.09 -27.74 5.15
CA SER A 179 4.33 -27.05 4.81
C SER A 179 4.85 -27.47 3.45
N ASP A 180 5.45 -26.52 2.75
CA ASP A 180 6.24 -26.77 1.56
C ASP A 180 7.48 -27.59 1.90
N LYS A 181 8.09 -28.19 0.88
CA LYS A 181 9.32 -28.99 1.06
C LYS A 181 10.56 -28.13 1.21
N GLU A 182 10.51 -26.91 0.70
CA GLU A 182 11.64 -25.98 0.71
C GLU A 182 11.77 -25.33 2.09
N GLU A 183 12.98 -25.39 2.63
CA GLU A 183 13.37 -24.70 3.86
C GLU A 183 13.96 -23.34 3.51
N LEU A 184 13.66 -22.35 4.35
CA LEU A 184 14.16 -21.00 4.24
C LEU A 184 15.23 -20.77 5.30
N GLU A 185 16.25 -19.99 4.95
CA GLU A 185 17.31 -19.59 5.88
C GLU A 185 16.80 -18.57 6.90
N SER A 186 15.83 -17.72 6.52
CA SER A 186 15.26 -16.71 7.39
C SER A 186 13.88 -16.25 6.93
N ILE A 187 13.17 -15.60 7.85
CA ILE A 187 11.96 -14.81 7.56
C ILE A 187 12.03 -13.46 8.26
N SER A 188 11.34 -12.49 7.67
CA SER A 188 11.11 -11.18 8.25
C SER A 188 9.63 -11.04 8.61
N ILE A 189 9.36 -10.68 9.86
CA ILE A 189 8.02 -10.43 10.38
C ILE A 189 7.84 -8.92 10.52
N LEU A 190 6.86 -8.39 9.81
CA LEU A 190 6.42 -7.00 9.92
C LEU A 190 5.33 -6.90 11.00
N PRO A 191 5.11 -5.74 11.65
CA PRO A 191 3.96 -5.56 12.53
C PRO A 191 2.66 -5.71 11.74
N ALA A 192 1.61 -6.25 12.37
CA ALA A 192 0.26 -6.32 11.82
C ALA A 192 -0.52 -5.00 11.99
N PHE A 193 -0.07 -4.15 12.92
CA PHE A 193 -0.55 -2.79 13.12
C PHE A 193 0.62 -1.79 13.09
N LEU A 194 1.35 -1.67 14.20
CA LEU A 194 2.52 -0.81 14.37
C LEU A 194 3.50 -1.50 15.30
N ALA A 195 4.81 -1.28 15.10
CA ALA A 195 5.86 -1.88 15.91
C ALA A 195 6.00 -1.19 17.28
N PHE A 196 4.95 -1.27 18.10
CA PHE A 196 4.91 -0.68 19.42
C PHE A 196 5.69 -1.49 20.44
N GLU A 197 6.32 -0.77 21.37
CA GLU A 197 6.70 -1.32 22.65
C GLU A 197 5.46 -1.46 23.55
N LYS A 198 5.59 -2.24 24.63
CA LYS A 198 4.49 -2.54 25.56
C LYS A 198 3.79 -1.29 26.08
N GLU A 199 4.55 -0.29 26.53
CA GLU A 199 4.01 0.92 27.12
C GLU A 199 3.22 1.76 26.11
N GLU A 200 3.67 1.77 24.84
CA GLU A 200 3.00 2.49 23.75
C GLU A 200 1.68 1.82 23.37
N TYR A 201 1.70 0.48 23.27
CA TYR A 201 0.50 -0.31 23.02
C TYR A 201 -0.56 -0.12 24.11
N GLU A 202 -0.16 -0.23 25.39
CA GLU A 202 -1.07 -0.04 26.53
C GLU A 202 -1.60 1.40 26.59
N ALA A 203 -0.78 2.40 26.24
CA ALA A 203 -1.22 3.78 26.14
C ALA A 203 -2.29 3.97 25.05
N LEU A 204 -2.08 3.40 23.85
CA LEU A 204 -3.06 3.45 22.78
C LEU A 204 -4.36 2.74 23.17
N LYS A 205 -4.25 1.51 23.70
CA LYS A 205 -5.39 0.71 24.15
C LYS A 205 -6.22 1.47 25.17
N ALA A 206 -5.59 2.06 26.18
CA ALA A 206 -6.27 2.84 27.20
C ALA A 206 -6.98 4.10 26.64
N ARG A 207 -6.43 4.73 25.59
CA ARG A 207 -7.11 5.85 24.90
C ARG A 207 -8.35 5.36 24.16
N VAL A 208 -8.21 4.27 23.42
CA VAL A 208 -9.28 3.66 22.64
C VAL A 208 -10.44 3.19 23.52
N GLU A 209 -10.16 2.50 24.63
CA GLU A 209 -11.20 2.04 25.57
C GLU A 209 -12.00 3.20 26.19
N LYS A 210 -11.35 4.36 26.36
CA LYS A 210 -11.96 5.61 26.87
C LYS A 210 -12.59 6.47 25.78
N SER A 211 -12.55 6.04 24.52
CA SER A 211 -13.12 6.76 23.38
C SER A 211 -14.59 7.11 23.62
N THR A 212 -14.97 8.32 23.21
CA THR A 212 -16.37 8.77 23.19
C THR A 212 -17.06 8.48 21.85
N LEU A 213 -16.33 7.94 20.86
CA LEU A 213 -16.87 7.61 19.54
C LEU A 213 -17.88 6.47 19.65
N ASP A 214 -18.92 6.55 18.82
CA ASP A 214 -20.03 5.61 18.82
C ASP A 214 -19.71 4.39 17.95
N THR A 215 -18.93 3.46 18.53
CA THR A 215 -18.64 2.15 17.94
C THR A 215 -19.05 1.04 18.89
N PHE A 216 -19.45 -0.11 18.31
CA PHE A 216 -19.88 -1.29 19.06
C PHE A 216 -18.75 -1.92 19.89
N VAL A 217 -17.51 -1.90 19.37
CA VAL A 217 -16.33 -2.44 20.06
C VAL A 217 -15.26 -1.38 20.06
N LYS A 218 -14.68 -1.12 21.23
CA LYS A 218 -13.63 -0.12 21.43
C LYS A 218 -12.29 -0.82 21.64
N ASP A 219 -11.69 -1.24 20.54
CA ASP A 219 -10.38 -1.87 20.50
C ASP A 219 -9.50 -1.23 19.41
N ILE A 220 -8.22 -1.60 19.38
CA ILE A 220 -7.25 -0.99 18.47
C ILE A 220 -7.64 -1.24 17.00
N ASP A 221 -8.26 -2.38 16.70
CA ASP A 221 -8.68 -2.70 15.34
C ASP A 221 -9.82 -1.81 14.86
N SER A 222 -10.73 -1.39 15.77
CA SER A 222 -11.85 -0.52 15.44
C SER A 222 -11.50 0.97 15.48
N LEU A 223 -10.61 1.39 16.39
CA LEU A 223 -10.37 2.81 16.65
C LEU A 223 -8.90 3.26 16.66
N GLY A 224 -7.94 2.36 16.48
CA GLY A 224 -6.51 2.64 16.69
C GLY A 224 -5.99 3.86 15.93
N PHE A 225 -6.34 4.00 14.63
CA PHE A 225 -5.89 5.15 13.83
C PHE A 225 -6.45 6.50 14.31
N TRP A 226 -7.63 6.52 14.95
CA TRP A 226 -8.20 7.75 15.51
C TRP A 226 -7.43 8.27 16.73
N TYR A 227 -6.70 7.40 17.41
CA TYR A 227 -6.04 7.68 18.68
C TYR A 227 -4.51 7.51 18.64
N LEU A 228 -3.90 7.58 17.45
CA LEU A 228 -2.45 7.49 17.32
C LEU A 228 -1.72 8.65 18.01
N ASN A 229 -2.28 9.86 18.01
CA ASN A 229 -1.74 11.04 18.69
C ASN A 229 -0.22 11.20 18.44
N GLU A 230 0.61 11.03 19.48
CA GLU A 230 2.06 11.15 19.42
C GLU A 230 2.75 10.08 18.55
N PHE A 231 2.05 9.00 18.21
CA PHE A 231 2.53 7.91 17.35
C PHE A 231 2.39 8.20 15.85
N ALA A 232 1.69 9.27 15.50
CA ALA A 232 1.49 9.72 14.13
C ALA A 232 1.98 11.15 13.91
N GLU A 233 2.08 11.54 12.65
CA GLU A 233 2.45 12.89 12.23
C GLU A 233 1.66 13.34 11.00
N ASN A 234 1.60 14.66 10.79
CA ASN A 234 1.04 15.23 9.58
C ASN A 234 2.04 15.06 8.42
N TYR A 235 1.74 14.17 7.48
CA TYR A 235 2.63 13.93 6.33
C TYR A 235 2.71 15.13 5.38
N LEU A 236 1.75 16.05 5.41
CA LEU A 236 1.81 17.29 4.62
C LEU A 236 2.87 18.27 5.14
N GLU A 237 3.26 18.13 6.41
CA GLU A 237 4.28 18.96 7.06
C GLU A 237 5.65 18.28 7.11
N SER A 238 5.67 16.96 7.31
CA SER A 238 6.92 16.17 7.42
C SER A 238 7.53 15.76 6.07
N PHE A 239 6.76 15.84 4.98
CA PHE A 239 7.23 15.61 3.61
C PHE A 239 7.19 16.90 2.80
N GLU A 240 8.01 16.99 1.75
CA GLU A 240 7.84 18.00 0.71
C GLU A 240 6.63 17.62 -0.17
N ALA A 241 5.43 17.97 0.31
CA ALA A 241 4.17 17.60 -0.30
C ALA A 241 3.78 18.54 -1.46
N LEU A 242 3.33 17.96 -2.57
CA LEU A 242 2.85 18.69 -3.75
C LEU A 242 1.55 18.09 -4.26
N TRP A 243 0.65 18.94 -4.75
CA TRP A 243 -0.54 18.48 -5.44
C TRP A 243 -0.23 18.06 -6.88
N VAL A 244 -0.82 16.94 -7.31
CA VAL A 244 -0.79 16.50 -8.71
C VAL A 244 -1.85 17.24 -9.54
N SER A 245 -3.04 17.44 -8.99
CA SER A 245 -4.15 18.19 -9.59
C SER A 245 -4.54 19.39 -8.73
N ASP A 246 -5.44 20.25 -9.21
CA ASP A 246 -6.13 21.16 -8.29
C ASP A 246 -7.06 20.33 -7.38
N LEU A 247 -7.03 20.58 -6.07
CA LEU A 247 -7.80 19.85 -5.06
C LEU A 247 -8.71 20.76 -4.22
N LYS A 248 -8.80 22.05 -4.56
CA LYS A 248 -9.53 23.04 -3.73
C LYS A 248 -11.00 22.72 -3.55
N GLU A 249 -11.69 22.35 -4.62
CA GLU A 249 -13.14 22.06 -4.56
C GLU A 249 -13.40 20.77 -3.76
N GLU A 250 -12.56 19.75 -3.93
CA GLU A 250 -12.65 18.50 -3.18
C GLU A 250 -12.42 18.73 -1.68
N LEU A 251 -11.39 19.50 -1.31
CA LEU A 251 -11.15 19.88 0.07
C LEU A 251 -12.34 20.62 0.66
N LYS A 252 -12.83 21.65 -0.04
CA LYS A 252 -13.99 22.43 0.40
C LYS A 252 -15.23 21.55 0.62
N GLU A 253 -15.49 20.60 -0.28
CA GLU A 253 -16.58 19.64 -0.11
C GLU A 253 -16.38 18.79 1.14
N ILE A 254 -15.19 18.22 1.34
CA ILE A 254 -14.85 17.37 2.48
C ILE A 254 -15.05 18.10 3.80
N TYR A 255 -14.42 19.27 3.98
CA TYR A 255 -14.48 20.04 5.23
C TYR A 255 -15.85 20.70 5.46
N SER A 256 -16.73 20.75 4.45
CA SER A 256 -18.12 21.16 4.63
C SER A 256 -19.03 20.07 5.20
N LEU A 257 -18.63 18.80 5.03
CA LEU A 257 -19.43 17.62 5.40
C LEU A 257 -18.88 16.89 6.62
N ASP A 258 -17.57 16.99 6.87
CA ASP A 258 -16.85 16.21 7.87
C ASP A 258 -15.85 17.07 8.65
N LYS A 259 -15.26 16.52 9.71
CA LYS A 259 -14.22 17.16 10.52
C LYS A 259 -12.98 16.28 10.60
N PRO A 260 -12.15 16.26 9.53
CA PRO A 260 -10.91 15.49 9.53
C PRO A 260 -9.96 15.87 10.66
N LEU A 261 -9.10 14.92 11.06
CA LEU A 261 -8.08 15.15 12.08
C LEU A 261 -6.97 16.10 11.63
N ILE A 262 -6.69 16.14 10.32
CA ILE A 262 -5.77 17.10 9.72
C ILE A 262 -6.53 18.39 9.37
N HIS A 263 -5.98 19.53 9.78
CA HIS A 263 -6.55 20.84 9.49
C HIS A 263 -6.41 21.22 8.01
N GLU A 264 -7.43 21.89 7.44
CA GLU A 264 -7.49 22.28 6.02
C GLU A 264 -6.29 23.13 5.61
N GLU A 265 -5.77 23.97 6.50
CA GLU A 265 -4.61 24.84 6.26
C GLU A 265 -3.34 24.04 5.91
N SER A 266 -3.22 22.80 6.37
CA SER A 266 -2.11 21.90 6.04
C SER A 266 -2.05 21.58 4.55
N PHE A 267 -3.16 21.72 3.83
CA PHE A 267 -3.25 21.46 2.40
C PHE A 267 -2.91 22.68 1.54
N GLN A 268 -2.39 23.77 2.09
CA GLN A 268 -1.89 24.92 1.33
C GLN A 268 -0.56 24.61 0.60
N LEU A 269 -0.60 23.62 -0.29
CA LEU A 269 0.54 23.07 -1.00
C LEU A 269 0.70 23.71 -2.38
N LYS A 270 1.91 23.58 -2.93
CA LYS A 270 2.16 23.91 -4.33
C LYS A 270 1.64 22.77 -5.21
N GLN A 271 1.10 23.12 -6.37
CA GLN A 271 0.78 22.16 -7.41
C GLN A 271 1.98 21.97 -8.35
N ILE A 272 2.18 20.76 -8.85
CA ILE A 272 3.13 20.52 -9.95
C ILE A 272 2.73 21.34 -11.19
N ALA A 273 3.73 21.76 -11.97
CA ALA A 273 3.49 22.54 -13.17
C ALA A 273 2.76 21.72 -14.24
N LYS A 274 1.92 22.38 -15.04
CA LYS A 274 1.32 21.77 -16.23
C LYS A 274 2.37 21.48 -17.28
N ALA A 275 2.26 20.32 -17.92
CA ALA A 275 3.14 19.90 -18.99
C ALA A 275 3.08 20.88 -20.16
N ALA A 276 4.25 21.27 -20.65
CA ALA A 276 4.37 22.20 -21.78
C ALA A 276 4.69 21.47 -23.09
N LYS A 277 5.38 20.34 -23.03
CA LYS A 277 5.96 19.63 -24.19
C LYS A 277 5.35 18.24 -24.40
N THR A 278 4.68 17.71 -23.39
CA THR A 278 4.17 16.35 -23.33
C THR A 278 2.66 16.38 -23.26
N ARG A 279 2.00 15.48 -23.99
CA ARG A 279 0.54 15.36 -24.02
C ARG A 279 0.15 13.92 -23.73
N ALA A 280 -1.02 13.75 -23.11
CA ALA A 280 -1.61 12.45 -22.90
C ALA A 280 -2.06 11.87 -24.26
N LEU A 281 -1.92 10.56 -24.40
CA LEU A 281 -2.25 9.85 -25.62
C LEU A 281 -3.40 8.88 -25.36
N GLU A 282 -4.47 8.97 -26.15
CA GLU A 282 -5.51 7.94 -26.17
C GLU A 282 -5.14 6.87 -27.19
N VAL A 283 -4.90 5.65 -26.72
CA VAL A 283 -4.39 4.55 -27.55
C VAL A 283 -5.57 3.73 -28.08
N ALA A 284 -6.25 4.26 -29.09
CA ALA A 284 -7.29 3.52 -29.80
C ALA A 284 -6.71 2.59 -30.88
N ASN A 285 -5.66 3.03 -31.59
CA ASN A 285 -4.98 2.25 -32.62
C ASN A 285 -3.45 2.47 -32.52
N PRO A 286 -2.72 1.58 -31.83
CA PRO A 286 -1.26 1.70 -31.67
C PRO A 286 -0.52 1.81 -33.01
N ASN A 287 -0.90 1.01 -34.02
CA ASN A 287 -0.22 0.98 -35.32
C ASN A 287 -0.30 2.31 -36.06
N ALA A 288 -1.46 2.96 -36.05
CA ALA A 288 -1.65 4.26 -36.70
C ALA A 288 -0.79 5.34 -36.02
N ILE A 289 -0.68 5.28 -34.69
CA ILE A 289 0.13 6.22 -33.90
C ILE A 289 1.62 6.01 -34.20
N ILE A 290 2.10 4.76 -34.21
CA ILE A 290 3.49 4.41 -34.51
C ILE A 290 3.85 4.91 -35.91
N LYS A 291 3.04 4.58 -36.92
CA LYS A 291 3.25 5.01 -38.31
C LYS A 291 3.32 6.53 -38.48
N SER A 292 2.51 7.27 -37.71
CA SER A 292 2.50 8.73 -37.77
C SER A 292 3.69 9.39 -37.04
N ASN A 293 4.46 8.61 -36.28
CA ASN A 293 5.54 9.10 -35.42
C ASN A 293 6.85 8.31 -35.60
N GLU A 294 7.10 7.72 -36.77
CA GLU A 294 8.29 6.90 -37.07
C GLU A 294 9.63 7.65 -36.86
N HIS A 295 9.62 8.98 -36.88
CA HIS A 295 10.79 9.83 -36.63
C HIS A 295 11.12 10.01 -35.14
N LYS A 296 10.25 9.54 -34.23
CA LYS A 296 10.41 9.63 -32.78
C LYS A 296 10.88 8.30 -32.21
N ARG A 297 11.45 8.34 -31.01
CA ARG A 297 11.63 7.12 -30.22
C ARG A 297 10.26 6.53 -29.88
N ILE A 298 10.05 5.25 -30.19
CA ILE A 298 8.82 4.55 -29.83
C ILE A 298 9.12 3.60 -28.68
N THR A 299 8.41 3.77 -27.58
CA THR A 299 8.47 2.86 -26.43
C THR A 299 7.12 2.16 -26.25
N ILE A 300 7.14 0.82 -26.26
CA ILE A 300 5.96 -0.01 -26.00
C ILE A 300 6.10 -0.66 -24.63
N ILE A 301 5.10 -0.43 -23.77
CA ILE A 301 5.00 -1.03 -22.44
C ILE A 301 4.03 -2.22 -22.49
N ALA A 302 4.42 -3.34 -21.89
CA ALA A 302 3.55 -4.49 -21.69
C ALA A 302 3.98 -5.26 -20.43
N LYS A 303 3.06 -5.93 -19.73
CA LYS A 303 3.38 -6.70 -18.52
C LYS A 303 4.38 -7.83 -18.75
N ASN A 304 4.38 -8.41 -19.96
CA ASN A 304 5.31 -9.46 -20.36
C ASN A 304 5.40 -9.56 -21.89
N GLU A 305 6.36 -10.34 -22.38
CA GLU A 305 6.60 -10.54 -23.80
C GLU A 305 5.40 -11.17 -24.54
N SER A 306 4.64 -12.05 -23.88
CA SER A 306 3.48 -12.71 -24.49
C SER A 306 2.40 -11.72 -24.92
N ILE A 307 2.18 -10.64 -24.15
CA ILE A 307 1.24 -9.58 -24.54
C ILE A 307 1.69 -8.88 -25.81
N VAL A 308 3.00 -8.64 -25.97
CA VAL A 308 3.56 -8.02 -27.18
C VAL A 308 3.40 -8.96 -28.38
N ARG A 309 3.75 -10.24 -28.25
CA ARG A 309 3.63 -11.23 -29.34
C ARG A 309 2.18 -11.49 -29.74
N GLY A 310 1.26 -11.42 -28.79
CA GLY A 310 -0.18 -11.54 -29.03
C GLY A 310 -0.86 -10.23 -29.47
N SER A 311 -0.11 -9.13 -29.55
CA SER A 311 -0.65 -7.84 -29.99
C SER A 311 -0.78 -7.78 -31.51
N GLU A 312 -1.67 -6.91 -31.99
CA GLU A 312 -1.86 -6.66 -33.43
C GLU A 312 -0.80 -5.68 -34.00
N LEU A 313 0.39 -5.58 -33.40
CA LEU A 313 1.43 -4.67 -33.88
C LEU A 313 1.99 -5.12 -35.24
N ASN A 314 2.08 -4.19 -36.18
CA ASN A 314 2.49 -4.47 -37.57
C ASN A 314 4.02 -4.66 -37.73
N SER A 315 4.83 -4.09 -36.84
CA SER A 315 6.29 -4.17 -36.86
C SER A 315 6.86 -4.10 -35.45
N PHE A 316 8.01 -4.74 -35.25
CA PHE A 316 8.79 -4.72 -34.00
C PHE A 316 10.16 -4.03 -34.18
N GLU A 317 10.44 -3.50 -35.37
CA GLU A 317 11.70 -2.81 -35.67
C GLU A 317 11.69 -1.38 -35.09
N ASN A 318 12.84 -0.94 -34.56
CA ASN A 318 13.04 0.39 -33.97
C ASN A 318 12.07 0.73 -32.81
N ILE A 319 11.58 -0.28 -32.11
CA ILE A 319 10.74 -0.14 -30.91
C ILE A 319 11.54 -0.55 -29.67
N ASN A 320 11.50 0.30 -28.66
CA ASN A 320 11.99 -0.02 -27.31
C ASN A 320 10.86 -0.72 -26.52
N PHE A 321 11.11 -1.91 -25.98
CA PHE A 321 10.13 -2.64 -25.17
C PHE A 321 10.45 -2.51 -23.68
N VAL A 322 9.43 -2.19 -22.89
CA VAL A 322 9.51 -2.13 -21.42
C VAL A 322 8.52 -3.14 -20.85
N TYR A 323 9.05 -4.16 -20.17
CA TYR A 323 8.25 -5.24 -19.59
C TYR A 323 7.89 -4.96 -18.14
N GLU A 324 6.85 -4.16 -17.93
CA GLU A 324 6.39 -3.70 -16.62
C GLU A 324 4.86 -3.71 -16.58
N ASP A 325 4.27 -4.00 -15.41
CA ASP A 325 2.82 -3.96 -15.20
C ASP A 325 2.31 -2.54 -14.91
N ILE A 326 2.62 -1.60 -15.82
CA ILE A 326 2.27 -0.18 -15.71
C ILE A 326 1.55 0.32 -16.96
N ILE A 327 0.80 1.41 -16.82
CA ILE A 327 0.07 2.04 -17.92
C ILE A 327 0.51 3.49 -18.04
N VAL A 328 1.35 3.78 -19.04
CA VAL A 328 1.75 5.14 -19.40
C VAL A 328 1.49 5.34 -20.89
N ASN A 329 0.72 6.37 -21.22
CA ASN A 329 0.38 6.72 -22.60
C ASN A 329 0.60 8.21 -22.83
N LEU A 330 1.70 8.56 -23.48
CA LEU A 330 2.07 9.96 -23.69
C LEU A 330 2.87 10.16 -24.97
N ILE A 331 2.87 11.40 -25.43
CA ILE A 331 3.59 11.84 -26.62
C ILE A 331 4.29 13.16 -26.35
N SER A 332 5.57 13.22 -26.69
CA SER A 332 6.39 14.44 -26.69
C SER A 332 6.93 14.72 -28.10
N GLU A 333 7.81 15.71 -28.23
CA GLU A 333 8.53 15.97 -29.48
C GLU A 333 9.51 14.83 -29.84
N ALA A 334 10.14 14.21 -28.83
CA ALA A 334 11.20 13.23 -29.03
C ALA A 334 10.74 11.77 -28.94
N GLU A 335 9.65 11.49 -28.23
CA GLU A 335 9.22 10.13 -27.90
C GLU A 335 7.70 9.96 -27.89
N VAL A 336 7.27 8.76 -28.26
CA VAL A 336 5.91 8.25 -28.04
C VAL A 336 5.98 7.03 -27.13
N ILE A 337 5.20 7.03 -26.06
CA ILE A 337 5.06 5.92 -25.12
C ILE A 337 3.64 5.39 -25.23
N ILE A 338 3.52 4.09 -25.46
CA ILE A 338 2.24 3.40 -25.59
C ILE A 338 2.27 2.16 -24.69
N SER A 339 1.32 2.05 -23.78
CA SER A 339 1.07 0.83 -23.03
C SER A 339 0.01 -0.04 -23.72
N LEU A 340 0.34 -1.33 -23.87
CA LEU A 340 -0.59 -2.37 -24.29
C LEU A 340 -1.36 -2.98 -23.10
N ASN A 341 -0.96 -2.64 -21.87
CA ASN A 341 -1.64 -3.10 -20.67
C ASN A 341 -3.02 -2.45 -20.55
N LYS A 342 -3.96 -3.19 -19.99
CA LYS A 342 -5.31 -2.70 -19.70
C LYS A 342 -5.49 -2.52 -18.20
N PRO A 343 -6.24 -1.50 -17.75
CA PRO A 343 -6.53 -1.32 -16.34
C PRO A 343 -7.18 -2.58 -15.77
N VAL A 344 -6.60 -3.13 -14.70
CA VAL A 344 -7.20 -4.25 -13.99
C VAL A 344 -8.41 -3.71 -13.23
N LYS A 345 -9.61 -4.20 -13.55
CA LYS A 345 -10.80 -3.88 -12.77
C LYS A 345 -10.68 -4.57 -11.41
N ARG A 346 -10.42 -3.82 -10.32
CA ARG A 346 -10.54 -4.35 -8.95
C ARG A 346 -11.94 -4.96 -8.80
N LYS A 347 -12.02 -6.26 -8.55
CA LYS A 347 -13.30 -6.90 -8.18
C LYS A 347 -13.70 -6.29 -6.84
N LYS A 348 -14.82 -5.58 -6.78
CA LYS A 348 -15.42 -5.23 -5.49
C LYS A 348 -15.67 -6.54 -4.76
N VAL A 349 -14.96 -6.79 -3.67
CA VAL A 349 -15.35 -7.83 -2.72
C VAL A 349 -16.77 -7.46 -2.32
N LYS A 350 -17.74 -8.32 -2.64
CA LYS A 350 -19.10 -8.10 -2.17
C LYS A 350 -19.01 -8.10 -0.66
N LYS A 351 -19.37 -6.99 0.01
CA LYS A 351 -19.66 -7.04 1.44
C LYS A 351 -20.60 -8.22 1.65
N ALA A 352 -20.28 -9.12 2.57
CA ALA A 352 -21.25 -10.08 3.04
C ALA A 352 -22.41 -9.24 3.62
N SER A 353 -23.47 -9.06 2.85
CA SER A 353 -24.72 -8.59 3.42
C SER A 353 -25.21 -9.76 4.24
N ILE A 354 -25.13 -9.67 5.57
CA ILE A 354 -26.08 -10.43 6.38
C ILE A 354 -27.44 -9.91 5.94
N ILE A 355 -28.13 -10.71 5.14
CA ILE A 355 -29.52 -10.43 4.80
C ILE A 355 -30.25 -10.65 6.12
N LEU A 356 -30.66 -9.56 6.78
CA LEU A 356 -31.43 -9.61 8.03
C LEU A 356 -32.68 -10.49 7.92
N ASP A 357 -33.19 -10.73 6.70
CA ASP A 357 -34.31 -11.62 6.42
C ASP A 357 -33.97 -13.13 6.50
N GLU A 358 -32.71 -13.51 6.73
CA GLU A 358 -32.30 -14.93 6.90
C GLU A 358 -32.12 -15.35 8.35
N LEU A 359 -32.14 -14.42 9.31
CA LEU A 359 -32.05 -14.73 10.75
C LEU A 359 -33.38 -15.29 11.26
N LYS A 360 -33.35 -16.49 11.83
CA LYS A 360 -34.50 -17.09 12.50
C LYS A 360 -34.46 -16.82 14.00
N LEU A 361 -35.64 -16.77 14.61
CA LEU A 361 -35.79 -16.69 16.07
C LEU A 361 -35.06 -17.88 16.72
N GLY A 362 -33.94 -17.61 17.38
CA GLY A 362 -33.09 -18.62 18.03
C GLY A 362 -31.67 -18.73 17.47
N ASP A 363 -31.34 -18.03 16.40
CA ASP A 363 -29.96 -17.92 15.94
C ASP A 363 -29.16 -17.04 16.90
N TYR A 364 -27.98 -17.52 17.33
CA TYR A 364 -27.07 -16.74 18.15
C TYR A 364 -26.19 -15.88 17.24
N VAL A 365 -26.27 -14.57 17.45
CA VAL A 365 -25.43 -13.55 16.78
C VAL A 365 -24.11 -13.39 17.52
#